data_AF-A0A7T7BI11-F1
#
_entry.id   AF-A0A7T7BI11-F1
#
_cell.length_a   1.000
_cell.length_b   1.000
_cell.length_c   1.000
_cell.angle_alpha   90.00
_cell.angle_beta   90.00
_cell.angle_gamma   90.00
#
_symmetry.space_group_name_H-M   'P 1'
#
loop_
_entity.id
_entity.type
_entity.pdbx_description
1 polymer ?
#
loop_
_entity_poly.entity_id
_entity_poly.type
_entity_poly.pdbx_seq_one_letter_code
_entity_poly.pdbx_strand_id
1 'polypeptide(L)'
;MFPKEKVRNEVAIIRYIHDQTSIPAPFVLDWGTRKDSPFELGQYMIMEFMDHHTNMYDVLNMLGRSRAYRGILDPDFDEDELEQLQIDDFTWKVTHRPLSMPMNELIRLGRYLNRAIVHPMNQRNDAIDSADDCRRKFVARYLFRKLTRERKLTERWAAFENGPFKFWCDDFRPGNVLLNKDFKIAAVVDWEFTCAAPVEFSYAPPWWLLIEKPEYWPTDGGLEDWCGEYECQLQTFLRAMISREDEAIRKCQLKENRRLSGPMRESWESGDFWVAYAARNNFAFDAIYWQKIDRRFFGPTRCSDPADAWRERPKYLNAEEKHDMEQVVSQQLENMKSRVLAWDPDEYTLGQIDIARKKAETEESEIKGTEIG
;
A
#
# COMPACT_ATOMS: atom_id res chain seq x y z
N MET A 1 14.28 1.69 -3.86
CA MET A 1 13.67 0.61 -4.68
C MET A 1 14.82 -0.01 -5.44
N PHE A 2 14.98 -1.32 -5.46
CA PHE A 2 15.91 -2.00 -6.36
C PHE A 2 15.11 -2.45 -7.59
N PRO A 3 15.13 -1.68 -8.69
CA PRO A 3 14.08 -1.83 -9.70
C PRO A 3 14.14 -3.20 -10.43
N LYS A 4 15.32 -3.84 -10.46
CA LYS A 4 15.51 -5.20 -11.01
C LYS A 4 14.67 -6.25 -10.27
N GLU A 5 14.68 -6.20 -8.94
CA GLU A 5 13.95 -7.15 -8.11
C GLU A 5 12.45 -6.90 -8.20
N LYS A 6 12.02 -5.64 -8.29
CA LYS A 6 10.62 -5.26 -8.55
C LYS A 6 10.07 -5.97 -9.81
N VAL A 7 10.70 -5.76 -10.97
CA VAL A 7 10.22 -6.34 -12.24
C VAL A 7 10.24 -7.87 -12.20
N ARG A 8 11.30 -8.47 -11.63
CA ARG A 8 11.38 -9.92 -11.45
C ARG A 8 10.23 -10.47 -10.59
N ASN A 9 9.90 -9.79 -9.50
CA ASN A 9 8.84 -10.21 -8.59
C ASN A 9 7.47 -10.12 -9.25
N GLU A 10 7.20 -9.02 -9.95
CA GLU A 10 5.96 -8.83 -10.69
C GLU A 10 5.75 -9.93 -11.74
N VAL A 11 6.78 -10.21 -12.57
CA VAL A 11 6.73 -11.31 -13.55
C VAL A 11 6.46 -12.65 -12.90
N ALA A 12 7.13 -12.95 -11.78
CA ALA A 12 6.93 -14.21 -11.07
C ALA A 12 5.49 -14.36 -10.57
N ILE A 13 4.88 -13.27 -10.10
CA ILE A 13 3.49 -13.25 -9.65
C ILE A 13 2.53 -13.41 -10.82
N ILE A 14 2.69 -12.66 -11.91
CA ILE A 14 1.85 -12.79 -13.11
C ILE A 14 1.85 -14.24 -13.62
N ARG A 15 3.03 -14.84 -13.77
CA ARG A 15 3.18 -16.24 -14.19
C ARG A 15 2.51 -17.20 -13.21
N TYR A 16 2.68 -17.00 -11.90
CA TYR A 16 2.02 -17.83 -10.90
C TYR A 16 0.50 -17.73 -11.00
N ILE A 17 -0.06 -16.52 -11.12
CA ILE A 17 -1.51 -16.32 -11.24
C ILE A 17 -2.04 -16.97 -12.51
N HIS A 18 -1.39 -16.73 -13.64
CA HIS A 18 -1.73 -17.31 -14.94
C HIS A 18 -1.72 -18.85 -14.91
N ASP A 19 -0.70 -19.47 -14.30
CA ASP A 19 -0.53 -20.92 -14.34
C ASP A 19 -1.31 -21.67 -13.25
N GLN A 20 -1.56 -21.03 -12.10
CA GLN A 20 -2.03 -21.72 -10.88
C GLN A 20 -3.45 -21.34 -10.44
N THR A 21 -4.02 -20.35 -11.09
CA THR A 21 -5.39 -19.90 -10.87
C THR A 21 -6.08 -19.80 -12.22
N SER A 22 -7.41 -19.70 -12.23
CA SER A 22 -8.09 -19.37 -13.48
C SER A 22 -8.12 -17.85 -13.74
N ILE A 23 -7.66 -17.00 -12.80
CA ILE A 23 -7.77 -15.53 -12.91
C ILE A 23 -7.08 -15.12 -14.21
N PRO A 24 -7.77 -14.41 -15.13
CA PRO A 24 -7.18 -14.06 -16.42
C PRO A 24 -6.05 -13.06 -16.19
N ALA A 25 -4.81 -13.49 -16.38
CA ALA A 25 -3.62 -12.66 -16.30
C ALA A 25 -2.87 -12.74 -17.63
N PRO A 26 -2.12 -11.71 -18.05
CA PRO A 26 -1.44 -11.73 -19.34
C PRO A 26 -0.30 -12.75 -19.35
N PHE A 27 -0.11 -13.42 -20.49
CA PHE A 27 1.08 -14.25 -20.70
C PHE A 27 2.34 -13.38 -20.85
N VAL A 28 3.36 -13.59 -20.02
CA VAL A 28 4.63 -12.84 -20.10
C VAL A 28 5.54 -13.45 -21.17
N LEU A 29 5.65 -12.74 -22.31
CA LEU A 29 6.45 -13.11 -23.48
C LEU A 29 7.96 -13.00 -23.21
N ASP A 30 8.38 -11.86 -22.67
CA ASP A 30 9.79 -11.58 -22.37
C ASP A 30 9.91 -10.54 -21.24
N TRP A 31 11.01 -10.55 -20.53
CA TRP A 31 11.32 -9.55 -19.51
C TRP A 31 12.81 -9.53 -19.24
N GLY A 32 13.34 -8.37 -18.87
CA GLY A 32 14.78 -8.24 -18.71
C GLY A 32 15.19 -7.06 -17.85
N THR A 33 16.45 -7.12 -17.42
CA THR A 33 17.11 -5.98 -16.80
C THR A 33 17.59 -5.01 -17.88
N ARG A 34 18.14 -3.89 -17.45
CA ARG A 34 18.77 -2.92 -18.34
C ARG A 34 19.79 -3.55 -19.31
N LYS A 35 20.58 -4.53 -18.85
CA LYS A 35 21.60 -5.19 -19.68
C LYS A 35 21.00 -6.04 -20.80
N ASP A 36 19.76 -6.47 -20.61
CA ASP A 36 19.04 -7.34 -21.54
C ASP A 36 18.20 -6.50 -22.53
N SER A 37 18.00 -5.21 -22.25
CA SER A 37 17.22 -4.29 -23.07
C SER A 37 18.02 -3.78 -24.28
N PRO A 38 17.42 -3.73 -25.48
CA PRO A 38 18.02 -3.03 -26.62
C PRO A 38 18.37 -1.60 -26.25
N PHE A 39 19.62 -1.18 -26.52
CA PHE A 39 20.17 0.14 -26.18
C PHE A 39 20.23 0.46 -24.67
N GLU A 40 20.11 -0.54 -23.79
CA GLU A 40 20.21 -0.38 -22.34
C GLU A 40 19.25 0.69 -21.77
N LEU A 41 18.03 0.78 -22.31
CA LEU A 41 17.06 1.84 -21.99
C LEU A 41 16.46 1.70 -20.59
N GLY A 42 16.45 0.49 -20.03
CA GLY A 42 15.91 0.24 -18.69
C GLY A 42 15.46 -1.20 -18.52
N GLN A 43 14.84 -1.50 -17.39
CA GLN A 43 14.12 -2.76 -17.26
C GLN A 43 12.86 -2.74 -18.12
N TYR A 44 12.42 -3.90 -18.56
CA TYR A 44 11.25 -4.03 -19.39
C TYR A 44 10.50 -5.33 -19.10
N MET A 45 9.23 -5.33 -19.49
CA MET A 45 8.37 -6.49 -19.55
C MET A 45 7.56 -6.40 -20.83
N ILE A 46 7.55 -7.49 -21.61
CA ILE A 46 6.73 -7.68 -22.80
C ILE A 46 5.74 -8.79 -22.46
N MET A 47 4.46 -8.52 -22.64
CA MET A 47 3.39 -9.43 -22.30
C MET A 47 2.29 -9.37 -23.34
N GLU A 48 1.46 -10.40 -23.35
CA GLU A 48 0.27 -10.50 -24.17
C GLU A 48 -0.62 -9.25 -23.98
N PHE A 49 -1.11 -8.72 -25.10
CA PHE A 49 -2.13 -7.69 -25.06
C PHE A 49 -3.48 -8.34 -24.78
N MET A 50 -4.09 -7.97 -23.65
CA MET A 50 -5.43 -8.45 -23.29
C MET A 50 -6.46 -7.58 -24.00
N ASP A 51 -7.26 -8.14 -24.92
CA ASP A 51 -8.32 -7.40 -25.59
C ASP A 51 -9.40 -6.98 -24.58
N HIS A 52 -9.67 -5.67 -24.50
CA HIS A 52 -10.57 -5.08 -23.51
C HIS A 52 -11.22 -3.80 -24.05
N HIS A 53 -12.38 -3.46 -23.48
CA HIS A 53 -13.13 -2.25 -23.82
C HIS A 53 -12.81 -1.09 -22.87
N THR A 54 -12.72 -1.38 -21.57
CA THR A 54 -12.47 -0.39 -20.52
C THR A 54 -11.83 -1.06 -19.29
N ASN A 55 -11.65 -0.34 -18.18
CA ASN A 55 -11.32 -0.91 -16.88
C ASN A 55 -12.41 -0.59 -15.85
N MET A 56 -12.41 -1.33 -14.74
CA MET A 56 -13.43 -1.18 -13.70
C MET A 56 -13.36 0.18 -12.99
N TYR A 57 -12.21 0.85 -12.98
CA TYR A 57 -12.11 2.22 -12.47
C TYR A 57 -12.97 3.19 -13.27
N ASP A 58 -12.88 3.16 -14.59
CA ASP A 58 -13.66 4.07 -15.44
C ASP A 58 -15.17 3.83 -15.34
N VAL A 59 -15.57 2.57 -15.11
CA VAL A 59 -16.98 2.19 -14.94
C VAL A 59 -17.53 2.66 -13.59
N LEU A 60 -16.75 2.51 -12.51
CA LEU A 60 -17.19 2.90 -11.17
C LEU A 60 -17.04 4.40 -10.91
N ASN A 61 -16.19 5.10 -11.67
CA ASN A 61 -15.95 6.53 -11.46
C ASN A 61 -17.11 7.38 -11.99
N MET A 62 -17.36 8.50 -11.33
CA MET A 62 -18.38 9.47 -11.72
C MET A 62 -18.34 9.80 -13.22
N LEU A 63 -19.49 9.63 -13.88
CA LEU A 63 -19.66 9.89 -15.31
C LEU A 63 -19.14 11.29 -15.71
N GLY A 64 -18.32 11.32 -16.77
CA GLY A 64 -17.74 12.55 -17.31
C GLY A 64 -16.56 13.13 -16.51
N ARG A 65 -16.15 12.52 -15.40
CA ARG A 65 -14.98 12.95 -14.63
C ARG A 65 -13.69 12.54 -15.34
N SER A 66 -12.89 13.52 -15.73
CA SER A 66 -11.57 13.26 -16.33
C SER A 66 -10.64 12.52 -15.36
N ARG A 67 -9.86 11.57 -15.89
CA ARG A 67 -8.77 10.90 -15.17
C ARG A 67 -7.67 11.84 -14.67
N ALA A 68 -7.66 13.10 -15.11
CA ALA A 68 -6.77 14.13 -14.56
C ALA A 68 -7.13 14.51 -13.12
N TYR A 69 -8.36 14.22 -12.68
CA TYR A 69 -8.82 14.41 -11.32
C TYR A 69 -8.92 13.05 -10.61
N ARG A 70 -8.77 13.05 -9.29
CA ARG A 70 -8.97 11.83 -8.51
C ARG A 70 -10.42 11.37 -8.63
N GLY A 71 -10.64 10.08 -8.87
CA GLY A 71 -11.96 9.51 -9.08
C GLY A 71 -12.77 9.43 -7.80
N ILE A 72 -14.09 9.47 -7.95
CA ILE A 72 -15.07 9.28 -6.87
C ILE A 72 -16.09 8.30 -7.41
N LEU A 73 -16.53 7.36 -6.58
CA LEU A 73 -17.61 6.44 -6.95
C LEU A 73 -18.81 7.23 -7.47
N ASP A 74 -19.37 6.81 -8.60
CA ASP A 74 -20.58 7.43 -9.14
C ASP A 74 -21.75 7.23 -8.17
N PRO A 75 -22.36 8.31 -7.62
CA PRO A 75 -23.47 8.19 -6.68
C PRO A 75 -24.75 7.65 -7.33
N ASP A 76 -24.87 7.73 -8.65
CA ASP A 76 -26.00 7.22 -9.42
C ASP A 76 -25.72 5.80 -9.97
N PHE A 77 -24.62 5.16 -9.54
CA PHE A 77 -24.30 3.79 -9.97
C PHE A 77 -25.38 2.81 -9.50
N ASP A 78 -26.02 2.12 -10.44
CA ASP A 78 -27.08 1.16 -10.13
C ASP A 78 -26.48 -0.07 -9.43
N GLU A 79 -27.01 -0.42 -8.26
CA GLU A 79 -26.58 -1.63 -7.53
C GLU A 79 -26.81 -2.90 -8.39
N ASP A 80 -27.84 -2.90 -9.25
CA ASP A 80 -28.14 -4.01 -10.16
C ASP A 80 -27.09 -4.11 -11.29
N GLU A 81 -26.44 -3.01 -11.68
CA GLU A 81 -25.31 -3.03 -12.63
C GLU A 81 -24.04 -3.59 -11.98
N LEU A 82 -23.84 -3.37 -10.67
CA LEU A 82 -22.74 -3.98 -9.91
C LEU A 82 -22.88 -5.52 -9.86
N GLU A 83 -24.11 -6.02 -9.70
CA GLU A 83 -24.40 -7.45 -9.75
C GLU A 83 -24.23 -8.05 -11.16
N GLN A 84 -24.42 -7.24 -12.20
CA GLN A 84 -24.23 -7.61 -13.61
C GLN A 84 -22.77 -7.64 -14.08
N LEU A 85 -21.82 -7.07 -13.32
CA LEU A 85 -20.37 -7.27 -13.49
C LEU A 85 -20.00 -8.73 -13.16
N GLN A 86 -20.52 -9.65 -13.97
CA GLN A 86 -20.45 -11.09 -13.77
C GLN A 86 -19.35 -11.69 -14.63
N ILE A 87 -18.60 -12.61 -14.03
CA ILE A 87 -17.75 -13.55 -14.76
C ILE A 87 -18.57 -14.82 -14.94
N ASP A 88 -18.46 -15.47 -16.11
CA ASP A 88 -19.01 -16.80 -16.34
C ASP A 88 -18.57 -17.75 -15.20
N ASP A 89 -19.57 -18.44 -14.60
CA ASP A 89 -19.46 -19.49 -13.56
C ASP A 89 -18.12 -19.53 -12.78
N PHE A 90 -17.99 -18.63 -11.81
CA PHE A 90 -16.86 -18.53 -10.86
C PHE A 90 -16.43 -19.90 -10.30
N THR A 91 -15.28 -20.41 -10.76
CA THR A 91 -14.62 -21.59 -10.20
C THR A 91 -13.10 -21.35 -10.08
N TRP A 92 -12.69 -20.39 -9.25
CA TRP A 92 -11.25 -20.16 -8.99
C TRP A 92 -10.68 -21.29 -8.11
N LYS A 93 -10.01 -22.26 -8.73
CA LYS A 93 -9.36 -23.37 -8.03
C LYS A 93 -7.84 -23.17 -8.04
N VAL A 94 -7.25 -22.99 -6.85
CA VAL A 94 -5.79 -23.06 -6.69
C VAL A 94 -5.36 -24.50 -6.95
N THR A 95 -4.65 -24.75 -8.04
CA THR A 95 -4.28 -26.12 -8.45
C THR A 95 -3.07 -26.65 -7.70
N HIS A 96 -2.10 -25.78 -7.34
CA HIS A 96 -0.90 -26.16 -6.57
C HIS A 96 -0.42 -25.05 -5.63
N ARG A 97 0.42 -25.43 -4.63
CA ARG A 97 1.01 -24.47 -3.67
C ARG A 97 2.28 -23.82 -4.28
N PRO A 98 2.48 -22.50 -4.11
CA PRO A 98 3.65 -21.81 -4.60
C PRO A 98 4.93 -22.24 -3.86
N LEU A 99 6.04 -22.28 -4.58
CA LEU A 99 7.37 -22.16 -4.00
C LEU A 99 7.59 -20.67 -3.66
N SER A 100 7.71 -20.32 -2.38
CA SER A 100 7.89 -18.93 -1.95
C SER A 100 9.35 -18.47 -2.03
N MET A 101 9.56 -17.25 -2.52
CA MET A 101 10.79 -16.46 -2.33
C MET A 101 10.41 -15.07 -1.75
N PRO A 102 11.27 -14.46 -0.91
CA PRO A 102 10.89 -13.37 -0.01
C PRO A 102 10.80 -11.99 -0.70
N MET A 103 9.73 -11.21 -0.42
CA MET A 103 9.65 -9.80 -0.81
C MET A 103 10.44 -8.93 0.14
N ASN A 104 11.46 -8.27 -0.38
CA ASN A 104 11.95 -7.04 0.22
C ASN A 104 12.44 -6.09 -0.83
N GLU A 105 11.54 -5.25 -1.33
CA GLU A 105 11.90 -4.27 -2.35
C GLU A 105 11.49 -2.83 -2.07
N LEU A 106 11.42 -2.48 -0.77
CA LEU A 106 11.84 -1.15 -0.30
C LEU A 106 11.94 -1.00 1.23
N ILE A 107 12.25 -2.08 1.98
CA ILE A 107 12.03 -2.23 3.43
C ILE A 107 10.67 -2.89 3.73
N ARG A 108 10.63 -4.22 3.80
CA ARG A 108 9.50 -4.95 4.39
C ARG A 108 9.94 -6.23 5.11
N LEU A 109 11.14 -6.18 5.71
CA LEU A 109 11.73 -7.27 6.50
C LEU A 109 11.07 -7.30 7.87
N GLY A 110 10.15 -8.24 8.09
CA GLY A 110 9.96 -8.97 9.38
C GLY A 110 9.75 -8.20 10.69
N ARG A 111 9.60 -6.87 10.66
CA ARG A 111 9.31 -6.02 11.82
C ARG A 111 8.56 -4.77 11.36
N TYR A 112 7.30 -4.92 10.99
CA TYR A 112 6.40 -3.83 10.57
C TYR A 112 6.51 -2.56 11.46
N LEU A 113 6.88 -2.69 12.74
CA LEU A 113 6.88 -1.57 13.68
C LEU A 113 8.26 -1.04 14.07
N ASN A 114 9.33 -1.82 13.90
CA ASN A 114 10.66 -1.30 14.25
C ASN A 114 11.17 -0.29 13.22
N ARG A 115 10.72 -0.35 11.96
CA ARG A 115 11.10 0.62 10.92
C ARG A 115 10.05 1.68 10.61
N ALA A 116 8.78 1.50 11.00
CA ALA A 116 7.79 2.58 10.95
C ALA A 116 8.25 3.79 11.78
N ILE A 117 8.83 3.55 12.97
CA ILE A 117 9.48 4.57 13.81
C ILE A 117 10.65 5.26 13.09
N VAL A 118 11.37 4.53 12.25
CA VAL A 118 12.59 5.01 11.57
C VAL A 118 12.25 5.68 10.23
N HIS A 119 11.04 5.53 9.69
CA HIS A 119 10.67 6.11 8.40
C HIS A 119 10.73 7.65 8.41
N PRO A 120 10.14 8.37 9.39
CA PRO A 120 10.39 9.81 9.54
C PRO A 120 11.84 10.11 9.88
N MET A 121 12.54 9.22 10.61
CA MET A 121 13.94 9.43 10.99
C MET A 121 14.91 9.36 9.79
N ASN A 122 14.57 8.60 8.76
CA ASN A 122 15.35 8.45 7.54
C ASN A 122 14.91 9.39 6.41
N GLN A 123 13.67 9.89 6.44
CA GLN A 123 13.28 10.99 5.56
C GLN A 123 13.89 12.29 6.09
N ARG A 124 14.87 12.82 5.35
CA ARG A 124 15.62 14.02 5.77
C ARG A 124 14.92 15.33 5.45
N ASN A 125 14.23 15.37 4.31
CA ASN A 125 13.58 16.57 3.80
C ASN A 125 12.06 16.36 3.79
N ASP A 126 11.32 17.40 4.17
CA ASP A 126 9.87 17.49 4.10
C ASP A 126 9.12 16.37 4.84
N ALA A 127 9.79 15.74 5.82
CA ALA A 127 9.22 14.70 6.68
C ALA A 127 8.37 15.27 7.81
N ILE A 128 8.68 16.50 8.25
CA ILE A 128 8.02 17.20 9.35
C ILE A 128 7.80 18.68 8.99
N ASP A 129 6.73 19.26 9.53
CA ASP A 129 6.42 20.68 9.35
C ASP A 129 6.90 21.54 10.53
N SER A 130 7.02 20.93 11.72
CA SER A 130 7.43 21.60 12.95
C SER A 130 7.95 20.61 14.00
N ALA A 131 8.50 21.13 15.10
CA ALA A 131 8.88 20.31 16.24
C ALA A 131 7.68 19.55 16.84
N ASP A 132 6.52 20.20 16.93
CA ASP A 132 5.29 19.60 17.44
C ASP A 132 4.75 18.51 16.49
N ASP A 133 4.83 18.75 15.18
CA ASP A 133 4.51 17.73 14.18
C ASP A 133 5.43 16.51 14.30
N CYS A 134 6.74 16.72 14.48
CA CYS A 134 7.70 15.66 14.71
C CYS A 134 7.36 14.84 15.98
N ARG A 135 7.09 15.51 17.11
CA ARG A 135 6.69 14.84 18.36
C ARG A 135 5.39 14.06 18.18
N ARG A 136 4.38 14.65 17.56
CA ARG A 136 3.10 14.01 17.26
C ARG A 136 3.29 12.74 16.43
N LYS A 137 4.05 12.80 15.34
CA LYS A 137 4.39 11.67 14.47
C LYS A 137 5.18 10.58 15.20
N PHE A 138 6.13 10.98 16.06
CA PHE A 138 6.94 10.07 16.86
C PHE A 138 6.06 9.31 17.87
N VAL A 139 5.27 10.04 18.67
CA VAL A 139 4.41 9.45 19.71
C VAL A 139 3.43 8.46 19.10
N ALA A 140 2.79 8.80 17.98
CA ALA A 140 1.86 7.90 17.28
C ALA A 140 2.51 6.55 16.92
N ARG A 141 3.67 6.60 16.25
CA ARG A 141 4.41 5.39 15.82
C ARG A 141 4.96 4.60 17.00
N TYR A 142 5.42 5.30 18.03
CA TYR A 142 5.97 4.67 19.23
C TYR A 142 4.89 3.91 20.00
N LEU A 143 3.73 4.55 20.21
CA LEU A 143 2.62 3.92 20.90
C LEU A 143 2.00 2.80 20.08
N PHE A 144 1.88 2.95 18.76
CA PHE A 144 1.48 1.84 17.88
C PHE A 144 2.44 0.66 17.99
N ARG A 145 3.77 0.90 17.99
CA ARG A 145 4.79 -0.13 18.28
C ARG A 145 4.56 -0.81 19.63
N LYS A 146 4.32 -0.02 20.67
CA LYS A 146 4.07 -0.52 22.02
C LYS A 146 2.86 -1.45 22.04
N LEU A 147 1.74 -1.02 21.45
CA LEU A 147 0.52 -1.84 21.36
C LEU A 147 0.77 -3.16 20.62
N THR A 148 1.55 -3.17 19.54
CA THR A 148 1.85 -4.43 18.87
C THR A 148 2.81 -5.32 19.65
N ARG A 149 3.83 -4.77 20.30
CA ARG A 149 4.75 -5.55 21.15
C ARG A 149 4.02 -6.18 22.33
N GLU A 150 3.05 -5.47 22.88
CA GLU A 150 2.16 -5.94 23.95
C GLU A 150 1.02 -6.84 23.40
N ARG A 151 0.99 -7.13 22.10
CA ARG A 151 -0.03 -7.93 21.40
C ARG A 151 -1.46 -7.41 21.51
N LYS A 152 -1.66 -6.16 21.93
CA LYS A 152 -2.97 -5.52 22.08
C LYS A 152 -3.68 -5.28 20.74
N LEU A 153 -2.92 -5.10 19.65
CA LEU A 153 -3.49 -4.94 18.30
C LEU A 153 -3.91 -6.26 17.65
N THR A 154 -3.37 -7.38 18.12
CA THR A 154 -3.47 -8.68 17.44
C THR A 154 -3.97 -9.78 18.37
N GLU A 155 -4.52 -9.44 19.54
CA GLU A 155 -4.95 -10.41 20.55
C GLU A 155 -5.95 -11.41 19.95
N ARG A 156 -6.92 -10.91 19.18
CA ARG A 156 -7.91 -11.70 18.44
C ARG A 156 -7.27 -12.64 17.41
N TRP A 157 -6.07 -12.34 16.95
CA TRP A 157 -5.36 -13.03 15.87
C TRP A 157 -4.07 -13.69 16.34
N ALA A 158 -3.89 -13.87 17.65
CA ALA A 158 -2.72 -14.54 18.21
C ALA A 158 -2.51 -15.95 17.60
N ALA A 159 -3.60 -16.61 17.18
CA ALA A 159 -3.57 -17.90 16.49
C ALA A 159 -2.86 -17.86 15.11
N PHE A 160 -2.74 -16.69 14.49
CA PHE A 160 -2.17 -16.49 13.16
C PHE A 160 -0.72 -15.95 13.17
N GLU A 161 -0.10 -15.83 14.35
CA GLU A 161 1.26 -15.27 14.50
C GLU A 161 2.32 -15.99 13.64
N ASN A 162 2.15 -17.29 13.41
CA ASN A 162 3.03 -18.11 12.58
C ASN A 162 2.42 -18.44 11.19
N GLY A 163 1.41 -17.69 10.78
CA GLY A 163 0.67 -17.87 9.53
C GLY A 163 -0.76 -18.40 9.74
N PRO A 164 -1.49 -18.62 8.64
CA PRO A 164 -0.99 -18.71 7.28
C PRO A 164 -0.69 -17.34 6.65
N PHE A 165 0.28 -17.31 5.74
CA PHE A 165 0.56 -16.15 4.89
C PHE A 165 -0.09 -16.35 3.51
N LYS A 166 -0.56 -15.26 2.90
CA LYS A 166 -1.23 -15.23 1.59
C LYS A 166 -0.61 -14.17 0.70
N PHE A 167 -0.71 -14.36 -0.62
CA PHE A 167 -0.40 -13.27 -1.55
C PHE A 167 -1.37 -12.12 -1.33
N TRP A 168 -0.82 -10.93 -1.29
CA TRP A 168 -1.49 -9.68 -1.04
C TRP A 168 -0.85 -8.60 -1.91
N CYS A 169 -1.65 -7.92 -2.72
CA CYS A 169 -1.21 -6.81 -3.55
C CYS A 169 -1.77 -5.52 -2.96
N ASP A 170 -0.90 -4.66 -2.42
CA ASP A 170 -1.34 -3.39 -1.81
C ASP A 170 -1.79 -2.35 -2.84
N ASP A 171 -1.37 -2.51 -4.11
CA ASP A 171 -1.78 -1.61 -5.19
C ASP A 171 -2.97 -2.13 -6.02
N PHE A 172 -3.54 -3.27 -5.61
CA PHE A 172 -4.73 -3.82 -6.27
C PHE A 172 -5.95 -2.93 -6.08
N ARG A 173 -6.48 -2.40 -7.17
CA ARG A 173 -7.60 -1.45 -7.25
C ARG A 173 -8.47 -1.75 -8.49
N PRO A 174 -9.64 -1.10 -8.64
CA PRO A 174 -10.47 -1.28 -9.84
C PRO A 174 -9.75 -1.01 -11.17
N GLY A 175 -8.75 -0.13 -11.18
CA GLY A 175 -7.96 0.16 -12.38
C GLY A 175 -7.17 -1.03 -12.91
N ASN A 176 -6.87 -2.01 -12.04
CA ASN A 176 -6.16 -3.25 -12.38
C ASN A 176 -7.07 -4.28 -13.07
N VAL A 177 -8.39 -4.07 -13.09
CA VAL A 177 -9.36 -5.02 -13.65
C VAL A 177 -9.86 -4.50 -14.99
N LEU A 178 -9.50 -5.20 -16.05
CA LEU A 178 -9.91 -4.89 -17.42
C LEU A 178 -11.25 -5.56 -17.73
N LEU A 179 -12.14 -4.84 -18.42
CA LEU A 179 -13.48 -5.28 -18.76
C LEU A 179 -13.67 -5.31 -20.28
N ASN A 180 -14.35 -6.34 -20.78
CA ASN A 180 -14.74 -6.41 -22.19
C ASN A 180 -15.99 -5.54 -22.47
N LYS A 181 -16.48 -5.53 -23.71
CA LYS A 181 -17.65 -4.75 -24.15
C LYS A 181 -18.97 -5.15 -23.46
N ASP A 182 -19.02 -6.35 -22.88
CA ASP A 182 -20.17 -6.88 -22.15
C ASP A 182 -19.98 -6.71 -20.64
N PHE A 183 -19.03 -5.87 -20.22
CA PHE A 183 -18.63 -5.59 -18.84
C PHE A 183 -18.21 -6.83 -18.01
N LYS A 184 -17.79 -7.91 -18.68
CA LYS A 184 -17.16 -9.06 -18.02
C LYS A 184 -15.67 -8.85 -17.86
N ILE A 185 -15.08 -9.44 -16.81
CA ILE A 185 -13.62 -9.37 -16.59
C ILE A 185 -12.88 -10.03 -17.75
N ALA A 186 -12.09 -9.23 -18.47
CA ALA A 186 -11.21 -9.67 -19.54
C ALA A 186 -9.82 -10.06 -19.00
N ALA A 187 -9.29 -9.30 -18.05
CA ALA A 187 -7.99 -9.55 -17.44
C ALA A 187 -7.83 -8.82 -16.11
N VAL A 188 -6.85 -9.27 -15.33
CA VAL A 188 -6.35 -8.63 -14.13
C VAL A 188 -4.85 -8.40 -14.30
N VAL A 189 -4.44 -7.13 -14.27
CA VAL A 189 -3.10 -6.67 -14.62
C VAL A 189 -2.46 -5.86 -13.50
N ASP A 190 -1.20 -5.46 -13.68
CA ASP A 190 -0.46 -4.61 -12.74
C ASP A 190 -0.43 -5.21 -11.34
N TRP A 191 0.36 -6.27 -11.23
CA TRP A 191 0.57 -7.04 -9.99
C TRP A 191 1.77 -6.52 -9.19
N GLU A 192 2.18 -5.27 -9.46
CA GLU A 192 3.25 -4.59 -8.75
C GLU A 192 2.96 -4.58 -7.24
N PHE A 193 4.03 -4.62 -6.43
CA PHE A 193 3.94 -4.60 -4.95
C PHE A 193 3.23 -5.81 -4.32
N THR A 194 3.01 -6.90 -5.08
CA THR A 194 2.50 -8.15 -4.51
C THR A 194 3.49 -8.76 -3.51
N CYS A 195 2.95 -9.21 -2.38
CA CYS A 195 3.75 -9.74 -1.29
C CYS A 195 3.00 -10.85 -0.51
N ALA A 196 3.71 -11.79 0.10
CA ALA A 196 3.17 -12.68 1.14
C ALA A 196 2.95 -11.88 2.44
N ALA A 197 1.68 -11.68 2.78
CA ALA A 197 1.24 -10.95 3.96
C ALA A 197 0.48 -11.87 4.93
N PRO A 198 0.34 -11.47 6.21
CA PRO A 198 -0.53 -12.17 7.16
C PRO A 198 -1.96 -12.27 6.59
N VAL A 199 -2.61 -13.42 6.79
CA VAL A 199 -3.98 -13.65 6.28
C VAL A 199 -4.97 -12.61 6.82
N GLU A 200 -4.69 -12.02 7.97
CA GLU A 200 -5.49 -11.00 8.64
C GLU A 200 -5.72 -9.76 7.77
N PHE A 201 -4.82 -9.46 6.83
CA PHE A 201 -5.04 -8.36 5.88
C PHE A 201 -6.26 -8.63 4.97
N SER A 202 -6.56 -9.89 4.68
CA SER A 202 -7.77 -10.28 3.95
C SER A 202 -9.06 -10.15 4.75
N TYR A 203 -8.97 -9.94 6.07
CA TYR A 203 -10.13 -9.63 6.90
C TYR A 203 -10.42 -8.14 6.96
N ALA A 204 -9.59 -7.27 6.39
CA ALA A 204 -9.96 -5.88 6.18
C ALA A 204 -10.65 -5.77 4.81
N PRO A 205 -11.89 -5.23 4.73
CA PRO A 205 -12.51 -4.99 3.43
C PRO A 205 -11.67 -4.03 2.58
N PRO A 206 -11.79 -4.08 1.25
CA PRO A 206 -11.01 -3.22 0.36
C PRO A 206 -11.38 -1.74 0.55
N TRP A 207 -10.42 -0.89 0.88
CA TRP A 207 -10.68 0.56 1.04
C TRP A 207 -11.16 1.22 -0.27
N TRP A 208 -10.84 0.64 -1.43
CA TRP A 208 -11.12 1.22 -2.74
C TRP A 208 -12.57 1.03 -3.20
N LEU A 209 -13.50 0.58 -2.35
CA LEU A 209 -14.94 0.57 -2.66
C LEU A 209 -15.46 1.96 -3.06
N LEU A 210 -14.84 3.03 -2.54
CA LEU A 210 -15.15 4.42 -2.92
C LEU A 210 -14.21 5.00 -3.98
N ILE A 211 -13.27 4.21 -4.51
CA ILE A 211 -12.18 4.60 -5.41
C ILE A 211 -11.13 5.51 -4.74
N GLU A 212 -11.56 6.57 -4.05
CA GLU A 212 -10.73 7.53 -3.35
C GLU A 212 -10.36 7.08 -1.93
N LYS A 213 -9.15 7.43 -1.51
CA LYS A 213 -8.63 7.11 -0.19
C LYS A 213 -9.25 7.99 0.91
N PRO A 214 -9.37 7.47 2.14
CA PRO A 214 -9.87 8.23 3.28
C PRO A 214 -9.14 9.55 3.54
N GLU A 215 -7.80 9.59 3.42
CA GLU A 215 -6.99 10.80 3.65
C GLU A 215 -7.16 11.88 2.57
N TYR A 216 -7.84 11.56 1.48
CA TYR A 216 -7.99 12.39 0.30
C TYR A 216 -9.45 12.71 -0.01
N TRP A 217 -10.36 12.35 0.90
CA TRP A 217 -11.78 12.58 0.71
C TRP A 217 -12.07 14.08 0.59
N PRO A 218 -12.83 14.52 -0.44
CA PRO A 218 -12.89 15.92 -0.84
C PRO A 218 -13.89 16.77 -0.04
N THR A 219 -14.58 16.21 0.96
CA THR A 219 -15.60 16.91 1.74
C THR A 219 -15.04 17.54 3.02
N ASP A 220 -15.73 18.56 3.54
CA ASP A 220 -15.33 19.24 4.78
C ASP A 220 -15.37 18.31 6.02
N GLY A 221 -16.20 17.27 6.01
CA GLY A 221 -16.22 16.24 7.07
C GLY A 221 -15.12 15.19 6.95
N GLY A 222 -14.35 15.21 5.85
CA GLY A 222 -13.13 14.42 5.67
C GLY A 222 -13.30 12.93 5.95
N LEU A 223 -12.59 12.42 6.95
CA LEU A 223 -12.58 11.00 7.29
C LEU A 223 -13.93 10.49 7.81
N GLU A 224 -14.71 11.33 8.52
CA GLU A 224 -16.01 10.92 9.06
C GLU A 224 -17.03 10.72 7.92
N ASP A 225 -17.10 11.66 6.99
CA ASP A 225 -17.94 11.56 5.79
C ASP A 225 -17.54 10.34 4.95
N TRP A 226 -16.24 10.13 4.75
CA TRP A 226 -15.74 8.93 4.06
C TRP A 226 -16.23 7.64 4.72
N CYS A 227 -16.23 7.58 6.06
CA CYS A 227 -16.74 6.41 6.78
C CYS A 227 -18.22 6.17 6.54
N GLY A 228 -19.03 7.24 6.49
CA GLY A 228 -20.47 7.14 6.23
C GLY A 228 -20.77 6.57 4.85
N GLU A 229 -20.13 7.13 3.81
CA GLU A 229 -20.28 6.65 2.43
C GLU A 229 -19.72 5.23 2.26
N TYR A 230 -18.59 4.94 2.92
CA TYR A 230 -17.95 3.63 2.83
C TYR A 230 -18.81 2.55 3.48
N GLU A 231 -19.46 2.83 4.61
CA GLU A 231 -20.38 1.90 5.28
C GLU A 231 -21.49 1.46 4.33
N CYS A 232 -22.13 2.40 3.62
CA CYS A 232 -23.19 2.09 2.66
C CYS A 232 -22.70 1.11 1.59
N GLN A 233 -21.56 1.40 0.97
CA GLN A 233 -20.99 0.56 -0.08
C GLN A 233 -20.45 -0.78 0.44
N LEU A 234 -19.91 -0.80 1.66
CA LEU A 234 -19.49 -2.01 2.33
C LEU A 234 -20.66 -2.97 2.52
N GLN A 235 -21.85 -2.48 2.87
CA GLN A 235 -23.02 -3.35 3.00
C GLN A 235 -23.40 -4.00 1.67
N THR A 236 -23.37 -3.25 0.57
CA THR A 236 -23.65 -3.77 -0.78
C THR A 236 -22.60 -4.81 -1.20
N PHE A 237 -21.32 -4.50 -1.01
CA PHE A 237 -20.22 -5.44 -1.25
C PHE A 237 -20.34 -6.73 -0.42
N LEU A 238 -20.68 -6.63 0.87
CA LEU A 238 -20.84 -7.80 1.73
C LEU A 238 -22.05 -8.65 1.33
N ARG A 239 -23.17 -8.05 0.89
CA ARG A 239 -24.31 -8.81 0.35
C ARG A 239 -23.91 -9.63 -0.87
N ALA A 240 -23.24 -9.00 -1.84
CA ALA A 240 -22.75 -9.67 -3.04
C ALA A 240 -21.74 -10.78 -2.69
N MET A 241 -20.78 -10.51 -1.80
CA MET A 241 -19.79 -11.49 -1.36
C MET A 241 -20.43 -12.69 -0.69
N ILE A 242 -21.39 -12.50 0.23
CA ILE A 242 -22.10 -13.60 0.91
C ILE A 242 -22.83 -14.48 -0.11
N SER A 243 -23.54 -13.89 -1.06
CA SER A 243 -24.23 -14.61 -2.15
C SER A 243 -23.26 -15.49 -2.95
N ARG A 244 -22.09 -14.95 -3.32
CA ARG A 244 -21.05 -15.71 -4.05
C ARG A 244 -20.41 -16.80 -3.20
N GLU A 245 -20.12 -16.52 -1.92
CA GLU A 245 -19.57 -17.51 -0.99
C GLU A 245 -20.54 -18.67 -0.77
N ASP A 246 -21.84 -18.40 -0.58
CA ASP A 246 -22.90 -19.40 -0.41
C ASP A 246 -23.01 -20.32 -1.63
N GLU A 247 -22.94 -19.75 -2.84
CA GLU A 247 -22.92 -20.51 -4.07
C GLU A 247 -21.66 -21.40 -4.17
N ALA A 248 -20.48 -20.85 -3.89
CA ALA A 248 -19.23 -21.58 -3.92
C ALA A 248 -19.18 -22.72 -2.88
N ILE A 249 -19.80 -22.51 -1.72
CA ILE A 249 -19.92 -23.54 -0.66
C ILE A 249 -20.91 -24.63 -1.09
N ARG A 250 -22.05 -24.28 -1.67
CA ARG A 250 -22.99 -25.26 -2.28
C ARG A 250 -22.32 -26.09 -3.38
N LYS A 251 -21.44 -25.48 -4.17
CA LYS A 251 -20.63 -26.13 -5.22
C LYS A 251 -19.39 -26.87 -4.66
N CYS A 252 -19.18 -26.91 -3.33
CA CYS A 252 -18.02 -27.51 -2.66
C CYS A 252 -16.65 -26.94 -3.08
N GLN A 253 -16.61 -25.71 -3.56
CA GLN A 253 -15.40 -25.02 -4.02
C GLN A 253 -14.78 -24.15 -2.91
N LEU A 254 -15.60 -23.68 -1.98
CA LEU A 254 -15.20 -22.94 -0.79
C LEU A 254 -15.62 -23.72 0.46
N LYS A 255 -14.81 -23.62 1.52
CA LYS A 255 -15.16 -24.16 2.84
C LYS A 255 -15.71 -23.03 3.71
N GLU A 256 -16.67 -23.34 4.56
CA GLU A 256 -17.31 -22.40 5.49
C GLU A 256 -16.28 -21.58 6.31
N ASN A 257 -15.23 -22.24 6.81
CA ASN A 257 -14.18 -21.59 7.59
C ASN A 257 -13.21 -20.71 6.77
N ARG A 258 -13.44 -20.57 5.47
CA ARG A 258 -12.66 -19.71 4.56
C ARG A 258 -13.46 -18.53 4.04
N ARG A 259 -14.68 -18.30 4.53
CA ARG A 259 -15.43 -17.07 4.28
C ARG A 259 -14.66 -15.85 4.76
N LEU A 260 -14.69 -14.80 3.97
CA LEU A 260 -14.09 -13.50 4.27
C LEU A 260 -15.15 -12.46 4.66
N SER A 261 -16.39 -12.62 4.19
CA SER A 261 -17.48 -11.65 4.46
C SER A 261 -17.70 -11.37 5.95
N GLY A 262 -17.77 -12.42 6.77
CA GLY A 262 -17.90 -12.31 8.23
C GLY A 262 -16.74 -11.54 8.86
N PRO A 263 -15.49 -12.02 8.73
CA PRO A 263 -14.31 -11.31 9.23
C PRO A 263 -14.18 -9.86 8.73
N MET A 264 -14.55 -9.58 7.47
CA MET A 264 -14.56 -8.22 6.91
C MET A 264 -15.54 -7.30 7.61
N ARG A 265 -16.77 -7.77 7.85
CA ARG A 265 -17.78 -7.05 8.62
C ARG A 265 -17.29 -6.76 10.05
N GLU A 266 -16.84 -7.80 10.73
CA GLU A 266 -16.37 -7.70 12.12
C GLU A 266 -15.17 -6.75 12.26
N SER A 267 -14.27 -6.74 11.27
CA SER A 267 -13.08 -5.88 11.24
C SER A 267 -13.44 -4.41 11.11
N TRP A 268 -14.47 -4.10 10.32
CA TRP A 268 -14.99 -2.74 10.19
C TRP A 268 -15.68 -2.29 11.48
N GLU A 269 -16.61 -3.10 12.01
CA GLU A 269 -17.37 -2.81 13.24
C GLU A 269 -16.47 -2.64 14.48
N SER A 270 -15.40 -3.43 14.60
CA SER A 270 -14.45 -3.33 15.71
C SER A 270 -13.43 -2.19 15.56
N GLY A 271 -13.33 -1.60 14.35
CA GLY A 271 -12.28 -0.66 13.97
C GLY A 271 -10.91 -1.31 13.72
N ASP A 272 -10.83 -2.65 13.67
CA ASP A 272 -9.61 -3.37 13.29
C ASP A 272 -9.19 -3.09 11.83
N PHE A 273 -10.15 -2.74 10.97
CA PHE A 273 -9.90 -2.21 9.63
C PHE A 273 -8.86 -1.08 9.68
N TRP A 274 -8.99 -0.14 10.61
CA TRP A 274 -8.08 1.01 10.71
C TRP A 274 -6.68 0.62 11.15
N VAL A 275 -6.55 -0.43 11.97
CA VAL A 275 -5.24 -0.99 12.34
C VAL A 275 -4.55 -1.57 11.12
N ALA A 276 -5.25 -2.40 10.34
CA ALA A 276 -4.72 -2.98 9.11
C ALA A 276 -4.46 -1.92 8.03
N TYR A 277 -5.31 -0.89 7.94
CA TYR A 277 -5.15 0.23 7.02
C TYR A 277 -3.91 1.06 7.35
N ALA A 278 -3.78 1.52 8.60
CA ALA A 278 -2.63 2.31 9.05
C ALA A 278 -1.32 1.53 8.94
N ALA A 279 -1.32 0.23 9.27
CA ALA A 279 -0.13 -0.61 9.13
C ALA A 279 0.39 -0.72 7.67
N ARG A 280 -0.49 -0.53 6.68
CA ARG A 280 -0.17 -0.63 5.25
C ARG A 280 0.01 0.73 4.57
N ASN A 281 -0.59 1.80 5.09
CA ASN A 281 -0.52 3.15 4.52
C ASN A 281 0.26 4.10 5.45
N ASN A 282 1.57 4.26 5.20
CA ASN A 282 2.45 5.07 6.06
C ASN A 282 2.18 6.58 5.97
N PHE A 283 1.68 7.07 4.83
CA PHE A 283 1.42 8.49 4.59
C PHE A 283 0.19 8.95 5.37
N ALA A 284 -0.87 8.14 5.36
CA ALA A 284 -2.09 8.38 6.13
C ALA A 284 -1.96 8.01 7.62
N PHE A 285 -0.89 7.29 7.99
CA PHE A 285 -0.74 6.68 9.32
C PHE A 285 -1.07 7.64 10.46
N ASP A 286 -0.52 8.85 10.42
CA ASP A 286 -0.68 9.81 11.51
C ASP A 286 -2.12 10.28 11.68
N ALA A 287 -2.78 10.63 10.58
CA ALA A 287 -4.17 11.05 10.61
C ALA A 287 -5.08 9.91 11.12
N ILE A 288 -4.91 8.71 10.57
CA ILE A 288 -5.70 7.54 10.95
C ILE A 288 -5.43 7.12 12.40
N TYR A 289 -4.18 7.15 12.84
CA TYR A 289 -3.82 6.75 14.20
C TYR A 289 -4.54 7.62 15.22
N TRP A 290 -4.44 8.95 15.08
CA TRP A 290 -5.03 9.88 16.05
C TRP A 290 -6.56 9.86 16.01
N GLN A 291 -7.16 9.74 14.82
CA GLN A 291 -8.62 9.78 14.67
C GLN A 291 -9.30 8.46 15.03
N LYS A 292 -8.73 7.30 14.63
CA LYS A 292 -9.43 6.01 14.69
C LYS A 292 -8.78 4.97 15.62
N ILE A 293 -7.51 5.13 16.00
CA ILE A 293 -6.77 4.10 16.78
C ILE A 293 -6.50 4.54 18.23
N ASP A 294 -5.95 5.73 18.46
CA ASP A 294 -5.45 6.18 19.78
C ASP A 294 -6.51 6.05 20.88
N ARG A 295 -7.70 6.63 20.67
CA ARG A 295 -8.79 6.64 21.66
C ARG A 295 -9.26 5.25 22.05
N ARG A 296 -9.21 4.28 21.12
CA ARG A 296 -9.62 2.89 21.36
C ARG A 296 -8.73 2.19 22.39
N PHE A 297 -7.43 2.50 22.41
CA PHE A 297 -6.46 1.82 23.28
C PHE A 297 -6.01 2.64 24.49
N PHE A 298 -6.07 3.97 24.41
CA PHE A 298 -5.60 4.88 25.45
C PHE A 298 -6.70 5.76 26.05
N GLY A 299 -7.95 5.58 25.64
CA GLY A 299 -9.11 6.31 26.14
C GLY A 299 -9.20 7.76 25.63
N PRO A 300 -10.21 8.53 26.05
CA PRO A 300 -10.36 9.93 25.65
C PRO A 300 -9.27 10.82 26.25
N THR A 301 -9.00 11.95 25.60
CA THR A 301 -8.15 13.05 26.11
C THR A 301 -9.01 14.27 26.43
N ARG A 302 -8.41 15.30 27.05
CA ARG A 302 -9.08 16.59 27.26
C ARG A 302 -9.11 17.45 26.00
N CYS A 303 -8.36 17.05 24.97
CA CYS A 303 -8.28 17.75 23.70
C CYS A 303 -9.53 17.43 22.85
N SER A 304 -10.16 18.48 22.30
CA SER A 304 -11.29 18.32 21.38
C SER A 304 -10.83 17.69 20.05
N ASP A 305 -9.73 18.18 19.49
CA ASP A 305 -9.11 17.64 18.28
C ASP A 305 -8.36 16.34 18.61
N PRO A 306 -8.69 15.21 17.96
CA PRO A 306 -7.92 13.98 18.08
C PRO A 306 -6.42 14.16 17.78
N ALA A 307 -6.05 15.06 16.87
CA ALA A 307 -4.67 15.31 16.49
C ALA A 307 -3.85 15.89 17.65
N ASP A 308 -4.45 16.59 18.60
CA ASP A 308 -3.78 17.18 19.78
C ASP A 308 -3.63 16.21 20.95
N ALA A 309 -4.23 15.02 20.88
CA ALA A 309 -4.12 13.99 21.92
C ALA A 309 -2.65 13.64 22.24
N TRP A 310 -1.75 13.80 21.27
CA TRP A 310 -0.32 13.59 21.45
C TRP A 310 0.29 14.37 22.61
N ARG A 311 -0.27 15.51 23.04
CA ARG A 311 0.28 16.30 24.15
C ARG A 311 0.15 15.59 25.50
N GLU A 312 -0.85 14.72 25.65
CA GLU A 312 -1.10 13.95 26.88
C GLU A 312 -0.48 12.55 26.85
N ARG A 313 -0.16 12.03 25.66
CA ARG A 313 0.35 10.67 25.45
C ARG A 313 1.79 10.40 25.89
N PRO A 314 2.72 11.39 25.99
CA PRO A 314 4.06 11.17 26.54
C PRO A 314 4.09 10.56 27.94
N LYS A 315 2.98 10.58 28.71
CA LYS A 315 2.88 9.85 29.98
C LYS A 315 3.06 8.34 29.85
N TYR A 316 2.84 7.78 28.66
CA TYR A 316 3.05 6.36 28.37
C TYR A 316 4.48 6.03 27.89
N LEU A 317 5.32 7.06 27.74
CA LEU A 317 6.74 6.93 27.40
C LEU A 317 7.60 6.99 28.66
N ASN A 318 8.62 6.14 28.73
CA ASN A 318 9.65 6.17 29.77
C ASN A 318 10.67 7.31 29.51
N ALA A 319 11.64 7.48 30.41
CA ALA A 319 12.61 8.58 30.32
C ALA A 319 13.53 8.48 29.09
N GLU A 320 13.97 7.27 28.76
CA GLU A 320 14.80 6.99 27.58
C GLU A 320 14.01 7.27 26.29
N GLU A 321 12.77 6.80 26.21
CA GLU A 321 11.89 7.00 25.05
C GLU A 321 11.57 8.48 24.81
N LYS A 322 11.43 9.28 25.87
CA LYS A 322 11.28 10.74 25.77
C LYS A 322 12.57 11.40 25.32
N HIS A 323 13.72 10.92 25.79
CA HIS A 323 15.02 11.41 25.37
C HIS A 323 15.24 11.15 23.87
N ASP A 324 14.98 9.94 23.41
CA ASP A 324 15.05 9.54 22.00
C ASP A 324 14.16 10.42 21.12
N MET A 325 12.93 10.72 21.58
CA MET A 325 12.02 11.62 20.88
C MET A 325 12.64 13.00 20.66
N GLU A 326 13.17 13.62 21.72
CA GLU A 326 13.76 14.96 21.62
C GLU A 326 15.06 14.99 20.81
N GLN A 327 15.86 13.91 20.84
CA GLN A 327 17.00 13.75 19.96
C GLN A 327 16.57 13.73 18.48
N VAL A 328 15.53 12.97 18.15
CA VAL A 328 15.00 12.85 16.79
C VAL A 328 14.43 14.19 16.31
N VAL A 329 13.68 14.90 17.16
CA VAL A 329 13.17 16.24 16.87
C VAL A 329 14.33 17.19 16.55
N SER A 330 15.36 17.20 17.39
CA SER A 330 16.54 18.06 17.20
C SER A 330 17.27 17.75 15.89
N GLN A 331 17.49 16.47 15.59
CA GLN A 331 18.13 16.03 14.36
C GLN A 331 17.32 16.42 13.11
N GLN A 332 16.00 16.25 13.15
CA GLN A 332 15.12 16.58 12.03
C GLN A 332 15.05 18.10 11.77
N LEU A 333 14.97 18.91 12.82
CA LEU A 333 15.03 20.37 12.68
C LEU A 333 16.37 20.84 12.10
N GLU A 334 17.48 20.18 12.42
CA GLU A 334 18.78 20.49 11.83
C GLU A 334 18.86 20.05 10.35
N ASN A 335 18.32 18.87 10.03
CA ASN A 335 18.21 18.41 8.64
C ASN A 335 17.41 19.40 7.78
N MET A 336 16.31 19.95 8.30
CA MET A 336 15.48 20.96 7.61
C MET A 336 16.23 22.25 7.30
N LYS A 337 17.27 22.62 8.07
CA LYS A 337 18.10 23.81 7.78
C LYS A 337 19.03 23.58 6.60
N SER A 338 19.66 22.41 6.56
CA SER A 338 20.67 22.08 5.53
C SER A 338 20.06 21.57 4.23
N ARG A 339 18.87 20.94 4.30
CA ARG A 339 18.12 20.34 3.17
C ARG A 339 18.96 19.47 2.24
N VAL A 340 20.03 18.85 2.74
CA VAL A 340 20.98 18.11 1.92
C VAL A 340 20.27 16.96 1.20
N LEU A 341 20.30 17.01 -0.14
CA LEU A 341 19.85 15.91 -0.99
C LEU A 341 20.92 14.82 -0.98
N ALA A 342 20.77 13.86 -0.08
CA ALA A 342 21.58 12.65 -0.07
C ALA A 342 20.74 11.49 -0.63
N TRP A 343 21.25 10.90 -1.69
CA TRP A 343 20.74 9.66 -2.26
C TRP A 343 21.92 8.73 -2.46
N ASP A 344 21.69 7.43 -2.35
CA ASP A 344 22.70 6.45 -2.74
C ASP A 344 22.63 6.34 -4.27
N PRO A 345 23.60 6.91 -5.02
CA PRO A 345 23.58 6.84 -6.48
C PRO A 345 23.67 5.38 -6.91
N ASP A 346 22.85 4.99 -7.88
CA ASP A 346 22.96 3.67 -8.48
C ASP A 346 24.27 3.56 -9.30
N GLU A 347 24.66 2.33 -9.68
CA GLU A 347 25.88 2.08 -10.46
C GLU A 347 25.94 2.93 -11.73
N TYR A 348 24.80 3.22 -12.36
CA TYR A 348 24.73 4.07 -13.54
C TYR A 348 25.07 5.51 -13.22
N THR A 349 24.46 6.07 -12.17
CA THR A 349 24.71 7.43 -11.70
C THR A 349 26.17 7.57 -11.28
N LEU A 350 26.72 6.59 -10.55
CA LEU A 350 28.15 6.54 -10.23
C LEU A 350 29.02 6.54 -11.49
N GLY A 351 28.65 5.75 -12.50
CA GLY A 351 29.34 5.74 -13.79
C GLY A 351 29.29 7.10 -14.50
N GLN A 352 28.14 7.79 -14.50
CA GLN A 352 28.01 9.13 -15.06
C GLN A 352 28.81 10.18 -14.27
N ILE A 353 28.82 10.08 -12.94
CA ILE A 353 29.62 10.94 -12.06
C ILE A 353 31.11 10.75 -12.37
N ASP A 354 31.59 9.51 -12.52
CA ASP A 354 32.98 9.24 -12.87
C ASP A 354 33.35 9.74 -14.27
N ILE A 355 32.45 9.62 -15.26
CA ILE A 355 32.66 10.20 -16.60
C ILE A 355 32.76 11.72 -16.52
N ALA A 356 31.84 12.36 -15.80
CA ALA A 356 31.84 13.81 -15.60
C ALA A 356 33.10 14.29 -14.88
N ARG A 357 33.55 13.55 -13.85
CA ARG A 357 34.78 13.86 -13.10
C ARG A 357 36.01 13.75 -13.99
N LYS A 358 36.13 12.69 -14.79
CA LYS A 358 37.24 12.54 -15.75
C LYS A 358 37.28 13.63 -16.81
N LYS A 359 36.11 14.08 -17.31
CA LYS A 359 36.04 15.22 -18.24
C LYS A 359 36.53 16.50 -17.59
N ALA A 360 36.08 16.80 -16.38
CA ALA A 360 36.53 17.98 -15.63
C ALA A 360 38.04 17.95 -15.35
N GLU A 361 38.59 16.80 -14.94
CA GLU A 361 40.03 16.62 -14.73
C GLU A 361 40.84 16.82 -16.03
N THR A 362 40.28 16.43 -17.17
CA THR A 362 40.92 16.62 -18.50
C THR A 362 40.90 18.09 -18.91
N GLU A 363 39.76 18.76 -18.79
CA GLU A 363 39.60 20.20 -19.09
C GLU A 363 40.51 21.06 -18.18
N GLU A 364 40.64 20.73 -16.90
CA GLU A 364 41.52 21.45 -15.97
C GLU A 364 43.00 21.24 -16.28
N SER A 365 43.37 20.08 -16.84
CA SER A 365 44.74 19.77 -17.28
C SER A 365 45.12 20.48 -18.58
N GLU A 366 44.17 20.66 -19.51
CA GLU A 366 44.34 21.43 -20.74
C GLU A 366 44.49 22.93 -20.45
N ILE A 367 43.71 23.47 -19.51
CA ILE A 367 43.83 24.87 -19.08
C ILE A 367 45.21 25.14 -18.47
N LYS A 368 45.71 24.25 -17.60
CA LYS A 368 47.06 24.39 -17.00
C LYS A 368 48.20 24.16 -17.99
N GLY A 369 47.99 23.35 -19.03
CA GLY A 369 48.97 23.13 -20.10
C GLY A 369 49.12 24.32 -21.05
N THR A 370 48.10 25.17 -21.15
CA THR A 370 48.11 26.33 -22.05
C THR A 370 48.78 27.57 -21.43
N GLU A 371 48.95 27.62 -20.10
CA GLU A 371 49.63 28.71 -19.40
C GLU A 371 51.17 28.58 -19.35
N ILE A 372 51.76 27.51 -19.88
CA ILE A 372 53.23 27.26 -19.90
C ILE A 372 53.77 27.14 -21.34
N GLY A 373 53.03 27.64 -22.34
CA GLY A 373 53.42 27.64 -23.76
C GLY A 373 54.06 28.94 -24.23
#